data_AF-A0A0A9YQ31-F1
#
_entry.id   AF-A0A0A9YQ31-F1
#
_cell.length_a   1.000
_cell.length_b   1.000
_cell.length_c   1.000
_cell.angle_alpha   90.00
_cell.angle_beta   90.00
_cell.angle_gamma   90.00
#
_symmetry.space_group_name_H-M   'P 1'
#
loop_
_entity.id
_entity.type
_entity.pdbx_description
1 polymer ?
#
loop_
_entity_poly.entity_id
_entity_poly.type
_entity_poly.pdbx_seq_one_letter_code
_entity_poly.pdbx_strand_id
1 'polypeptide(L)'
;METDQAIDGSRDIVFNKVSVTVGGKVLFKDALVKLVAGGRYGLMGPNGRGKSTILRLLASRELPVQSNLDLLLVEQEQEFTASEESAVAAVLSSHKKQVAFAAEALKL
;
A
#
# COMPACT_ATOMS: atom_id res chain seq x y z
N MET A 1 20.73 23.31 8.42
CA MET A 1 19.38 22.72 8.39
C MET A 1 19.12 22.28 6.97
N GLU A 2 19.54 21.06 6.62
CA GLU A 2 19.26 20.50 5.31
C GLU A 2 17.87 19.88 5.36
N THR A 3 16.95 20.47 4.61
CA THR A 3 15.69 19.81 4.30
C THR A 3 16.01 18.65 3.37
N ASP A 4 15.92 17.42 3.86
CA ASP A 4 15.95 16.17 3.07
C ASP A 4 14.66 16.10 2.23
N GLN A 5 14.44 17.14 1.42
CA GLN A 5 13.41 17.15 0.39
C GLN A 5 13.81 16.09 -0.62
N ALA A 6 12.86 15.21 -0.90
CA ALA A 6 12.91 14.28 -2.02
C ALA A 6 13.61 14.94 -3.22
N ILE A 7 14.78 14.42 -3.57
CA ILE A 7 15.50 14.84 -4.78
C ILE A 7 14.57 14.57 -5.96
N ASP A 8 14.40 15.56 -6.84
CA ASP A 8 13.54 15.41 -8.02
C ASP A 8 13.99 14.20 -8.85
N GLY A 9 13.06 13.27 -9.11
CA GLY A 9 13.34 11.97 -9.75
C GLY A 9 13.78 10.84 -8.81
N SER A 10 13.93 11.08 -7.51
CA SER A 10 14.19 10.02 -6.53
C SER A 10 13.00 9.05 -6.44
N ARG A 11 13.32 7.78 -6.21
CA ARG A 11 12.33 6.73 -5.91
C ARG A 11 12.25 6.42 -4.42
N ASP A 12 12.97 7.17 -3.60
CA ASP A 12 12.99 6.99 -2.16
C ASP A 12 11.75 7.63 -1.53
N ILE A 13 11.28 7.07 -0.42
CA ILE A 13 10.18 7.61 0.34
C ILE A 13 10.74 8.12 1.66
N VAL A 14 10.69 9.43 1.88
CA VAL A 14 11.22 10.08 3.09
C VAL A 14 10.16 10.98 3.70
N PHE A 15 9.85 10.76 4.97
CA PHE A 15 9.01 11.65 5.75
C PHE A 15 9.66 11.95 7.10
N ASN A 16 9.61 13.22 7.49
CA ASN A 16 10.15 13.69 8.77
C ASN A 16 9.01 14.15 9.68
N LYS A 17 9.08 13.76 10.96
CA LYS A 17 8.14 14.19 12.02
C LYS A 17 6.67 13.92 11.68
N VAL A 18 6.38 12.74 11.12
CA VAL A 18 5.00 12.33 10.83
C VAL A 18 4.32 11.84 12.10
N SER A 19 3.18 12.43 12.42
CA SER A 19 2.30 12.00 13.51
C SER A 19 0.97 11.54 12.94
N VAL A 20 0.52 10.34 13.32
CA VAL A 20 -0.73 9.75 12.83
C VAL A 20 -1.61 9.40 14.01
N THR A 21 -2.84 9.91 13.99
CA THR A 21 -3.88 9.60 14.99
C THR A 21 -5.10 9.06 14.27
N VAL A 22 -5.59 7.89 14.70
CA VAL A 22 -6.78 7.26 14.12
C VAL A 22 -7.73 6.91 15.26
N GLY A 23 -8.97 7.41 15.18
CA GLY A 23 -9.99 7.17 16.22
C GLY A 23 -9.55 7.58 17.62
N GLY A 24 -8.80 8.69 17.74
CA GLY A 24 -8.27 9.18 19.03
C GLY A 24 -7.03 8.44 19.55
N LYS A 25 -6.57 7.37 18.88
CA LYS A 25 -5.35 6.64 19.23
C LYS A 25 -4.18 7.12 18.39
N VAL A 26 -3.12 7.58 19.05
CA VAL A 26 -1.86 7.91 18.39
C VAL A 26 -1.20 6.60 17.93
N LEU A 27 -1.04 6.44 16.62
CA LEU A 27 -0.33 5.32 16.00
C LEU A 27 1.17 5.64 15.89
N PHE A 28 1.48 6.87 15.50
CA PHE A 28 2.83 7.41 15.43
C PHE A 28 2.89 8.82 15.98
N LYS A 29 4.00 9.14 16.63
CA LYS A 29 4.32 10.49 17.08
C LYS A 29 5.72 10.85 16.59
N ASP A 30 5.81 11.92 15.82
CA ASP A 30 7.04 12.48 15.29
C ASP A 30 7.96 11.45 14.61
N ALA A 31 7.36 10.47 13.91
CA ALA A 31 8.09 9.40 13.27
C ALA A 31 8.92 9.91 12.09
N LEU A 32 10.13 9.39 11.97
CA LEU A 32 10.97 9.53 10.79
C LEU A 32 10.94 8.21 10.03
N VAL A 33 10.59 8.26 8.76
CA VAL A 33 10.57 7.10 7.88
C VAL A 33 11.41 7.41 6.65
N LYS A 34 12.32 6.48 6.33
CA LYS A 34 13.15 6.51 5.13
C LYS A 34 13.13 5.11 4.50
N LEU A 35 12.47 4.99 3.36
CA LEU A 35 12.46 3.78 2.54
C LEU A 35 13.26 4.08 1.28
N VAL A 36 14.33 3.34 1.06
CA VAL A 36 15.21 3.52 -0.09
C VAL A 36 14.76 2.59 -1.21
N ALA A 37 14.83 3.07 -2.44
CA ALA A 37 14.50 2.30 -3.63
C ALA A 37 15.31 0.99 -3.68
N GLY A 38 14.63 -0.13 -3.97
CA GLY A 38 15.22 -1.47 -3.97
C GLY A 38 15.32 -2.12 -2.58
N GLY A 39 15.04 -1.37 -1.50
CA GLY A 39 14.98 -1.91 -0.15
C GLY A 39 13.74 -2.78 0.08
N ARG A 40 13.87 -3.79 0.96
CA ARG A 40 12.76 -4.62 1.45
C ARG A 40 12.62 -4.39 2.94
N TYR A 41 11.47 -3.91 3.37
CA TYR A 41 11.23 -3.50 4.75
C TYR A 41 10.07 -4.30 5.36
N GLY A 42 10.21 -4.66 6.63
CA GLY A 42 9.15 -5.30 7.41
C GLY A 42 8.61 -4.36 8.47
N LEU A 43 7.28 -4.19 8.53
CA LEU A 43 6.62 -3.47 9.60
C LEU A 43 6.19 -4.45 10.70
N MET A 44 6.91 -4.44 11.82
CA MET A 44 6.71 -5.36 12.95
C MET A 44 6.04 -4.67 14.13
N GLY A 45 5.34 -5.46 14.95
CA GLY A 45 4.75 -5.01 16.22
C GLY A 45 3.50 -5.81 16.61
N PRO A 46 2.95 -5.59 17.82
CA PRO A 46 1.75 -6.29 18.29
C PRO A 46 0.53 -6.06 17.37
N ASN A 47 -0.42 -6.98 17.39
CA ASN A 47 -1.70 -6.82 16.70
C ASN A 47 -2.50 -5.65 17.31
N GLY A 48 -3.27 -4.94 16.48
CA GLY A 48 -4.05 -3.78 16.92
C GLY A 48 -3.25 -2.48 17.18
N ARG A 49 -1.98 -2.42 16.73
CA ARG A 49 -1.12 -1.22 16.83
C ARG A 49 -1.10 -0.34 15.58
N GLY A 50 -1.94 -0.64 14.59
CA GLY A 50 -2.12 0.20 13.41
C GLY A 50 -1.24 -0.16 12.21
N LYS A 51 -0.54 -1.30 12.20
CA LYS A 51 0.32 -1.73 11.08
C LYS A 51 -0.40 -1.67 9.73
N SER A 52 -1.54 -2.36 9.62
CA SER A 52 -2.35 -2.36 8.41
C SER A 52 -2.92 -0.97 8.10
N THR A 53 -3.23 -0.18 9.12
CA THR A 53 -3.68 1.21 8.96
C THR A 53 -2.60 2.06 8.29
N ILE A 54 -1.35 1.92 8.70
CA ILE A 54 -0.22 2.66 8.13
C ILE A 54 -0.01 2.31 6.66
N LEU A 55 -0.08 1.02 6.33
CA LEU A 55 0.00 0.57 4.94
C LEU A 55 -1.13 1.15 4.08
N ARG A 56 -2.35 1.25 4.63
CA ARG A 56 -3.48 1.92 3.97
C ARG A 56 -3.27 3.42 3.81
N LEU A 57 -2.74 4.11 4.82
CA LEU A 57 -2.45 5.54 4.77
C LEU A 57 -1.35 5.88 3.74
N LEU A 58 -0.34 5.01 3.62
CA LEU A 58 0.65 5.11 2.53
C LEU A 58 -0.03 4.98 1.17
N ALA A 59 -0.79 3.90 0.97
CA ALA A 59 -1.40 3.57 -0.32
C ALA A 59 -2.45 4.60 -0.78
N SER A 60 -3.22 5.15 0.17
CA SER A 60 -4.18 6.24 -0.09
C SER A 60 -3.53 7.61 -0.26
N ARG A 61 -2.19 7.72 -0.13
CA ARG A 61 -1.43 8.97 -0.17
C ARG A 61 -1.85 9.99 0.91
N GLU A 62 -2.40 9.52 2.02
CA GLU A 62 -2.61 10.36 3.22
C GLU A 62 -1.30 10.66 3.95
N LEU A 63 -0.25 9.87 3.68
CA LEU A 63 1.11 10.18 4.04
C LEU A 63 1.84 10.86 2.87
N PRO A 64 2.83 11.74 3.14
CA PRO A 64 3.46 12.59 2.13
C PRO A 64 4.40 11.81 1.19
N VAL A 65 3.80 11.01 0.29
CA VAL A 65 4.50 10.26 -0.74
C VAL A 65 4.52 11.07 -2.04
N GLN A 66 5.66 11.03 -2.73
CA GLN A 66 5.87 11.74 -3.99
C GLN A 66 4.89 11.27 -5.09
N SER A 67 4.52 12.18 -5.99
CA SER A 67 3.52 11.92 -7.05
C SER A 67 4.03 11.00 -8.17
N ASN A 68 5.35 10.94 -8.38
CA ASN A 68 6.04 10.12 -9.37
C ASN A 68 6.13 8.62 -9.02
N LEU A 69 5.60 8.20 -7.88
CA LEU A 69 5.63 6.81 -7.41
C LEU A 69 4.26 6.17 -7.51
N ASP A 70 4.17 4.99 -8.13
CA ASP A 70 2.98 4.14 -8.05
C ASP A 70 3.01 3.30 -6.78
N LEU A 71 1.89 3.31 -6.04
CA LEU A 71 1.72 2.54 -4.81
C LEU A 71 0.67 1.47 -5.04
N LEU A 72 1.02 0.22 -4.79
CA LEU A 72 0.10 -0.91 -4.82
C LEU A 72 0.00 -1.50 -3.41
N LEU A 73 -1.20 -1.46 -2.86
CA LEU A 73 -1.53 -2.17 -1.64
C LEU A 73 -2.22 -3.48 -2.00
N VAL A 74 -1.66 -4.58 -1.53
CA VAL A 74 -2.37 -5.85 -1.48
C VAL A 74 -3.11 -5.88 -0.15
N GLU A 75 -4.43 -5.78 -0.22
CA GLU A 75 -5.26 -5.87 0.98
C GLU A 75 -5.27 -7.30 1.50
N GLN A 76 -5.39 -7.42 2.82
CA GLN A 76 -5.64 -8.72 3.44
C GLN A 76 -7.07 -9.14 3.10
N GLU A 77 -7.21 -10.30 2.46
CA GLU A 77 -8.52 -10.92 2.25
C GLU A 77 -9.15 -11.24 3.62
N GLN A 78 -10.34 -10.68 3.86
CA GLN A 78 -11.08 -10.87 5.12
C GLN A 78 -11.93 -12.15 5.11
N GLU A 79 -12.30 -12.62 3.91
CA GLU A 79 -13.10 -13.83 3.72
C GLU A 79 -12.35 -14.77 2.79
N PHE A 80 -11.69 -15.76 3.38
CA PHE A 80 -11.16 -16.90 2.63
C PHE A 80 -12.23 -17.99 2.64
N THR A 81 -13.02 -18.07 1.57
CA THR A 81 -13.79 -19.29 1.29
C THR A 81 -12.84 -20.29 0.65
N ALA A 82 -12.70 -21.48 1.25
CA ALA A 82 -11.96 -22.56 0.62
C ALA A 82 -12.50 -22.77 -0.80
N SER A 83 -11.63 -22.57 -1.78
CA SER A 83 -11.96 -22.66 -3.19
C SER A 83 -11.19 -23.83 -3.78
N GLU A 84 -11.89 -24.64 -4.57
CA GLU A 84 -11.26 -25.66 -5.43
C GLU A 84 -10.61 -25.02 -6.67
N GLU A 85 -10.71 -23.69 -6.83
CA GLU A 85 -10.04 -22.94 -7.89
C GLU A 85 -8.52 -22.99 -7.70
N SER A 86 -7.81 -23.36 -8.76
CA SER A 86 -6.34 -23.30 -8.75
C SER A 86 -5.85 -21.86 -8.54
N ALA A 87 -4.69 -21.70 -7.91
CA ALA A 87 -4.07 -20.38 -7.71
C ALA A 87 -3.92 -19.57 -9.02
N VAL A 88 -3.64 -20.24 -10.14
CA VAL A 88 -3.52 -19.59 -11.46
C VAL A 88 -4.87 -19.06 -11.92
N ALA A 89 -5.93 -19.85 -11.78
CA ALA A 89 -7.28 -19.44 -12.15
C ALA A 89 -7.75 -18.25 -11.31
N ALA A 90 -7.50 -18.27 -9.99
CA ALA A 90 -7.82 -17.16 -9.09
C ALA A 90 -7.10 -15.84 -9.48
N VAL A 91 -5.83 -15.92 -9.90
CA VAL A 91 -5.08 -14.75 -10.37
C VAL A 91 -5.68 -14.22 -11.69
N LEU A 92 -5.98 -15.11 -12.63
CA LEU A 92 -6.59 -14.71 -13.92
C LEU A 92 -7.98 -14.10 -13.73
N SER A 93 -8.81 -14.67 -12.85
CA SER A 93 -10.16 -14.18 -12.57
C SER A 93 -10.17 -12.84 -11.82
N SER A 94 -9.15 -12.55 -11.00
CA SER A 94 -9.01 -11.25 -10.31
C SER A 94 -8.78 -10.06 -11.24
N HIS A 95 -8.41 -10.29 -12.51
CA HIS A 95 -8.05 -9.25 -13.46
C HIS A 95 -9.29 -8.57 -14.09
N LYS A 96 -9.93 -7.68 -13.31
CA LYS A 96 -11.22 -7.00 -13.64
C LYS A 96 -11.33 -6.46 -15.07
N LYS A 97 -10.24 -5.87 -15.61
CA LYS A 97 -10.22 -5.32 -16.98
C LYS A 97 -10.31 -6.41 -18.05
N GLN A 98 -9.62 -7.54 -17.86
CA GLN A 98 -9.64 -8.65 -18.81
C GLN A 98 -10.99 -9.37 -18.80
N VAL A 99 -11.60 -9.52 -17.61
CA VAL A 99 -12.98 -10.05 -17.48
C VAL A 99 -13.98 -9.13 -18.20
N ALA A 100 -13.86 -7.81 -18.05
CA ALA A 100 -14.72 -6.85 -18.73
C ALA A 100 -14.60 -6.93 -20.26
N PHE A 101 -13.37 -6.99 -20.81
CA PHE A 101 -13.16 -7.10 -22.25
C PHE A 101 -13.65 -8.45 -22.82
N ALA A 102 -13.47 -9.55 -22.10
CA ALA A 102 -13.99 -10.86 -22.51
C ALA A 102 -15.53 -10.86 -22.56
N ALA A 103 -16.19 -10.21 -21.59
CA ALA A 103 -17.65 -10.08 -21.57
C ALA A 103 -18.18 -9.18 -22.70
N GLU A 104 -17.41 -8.20 -23.16
CA GLU A 104 -17.75 -7.34 -24.30
C GLU A 104 -17.61 -8.10 -25.63
N ALA A 105 -16.54 -8.89 -25.79
CA ALA A 105 -16.31 -9.70 -26.99
C ALA A 105 -17.39 -10.77 -27.24
N LEU A 106 -18.02 -11.28 -26.18
CA LEU A 106 -19.13 -12.25 -26.26
C LEU A 106 -20.48 -11.62 -26.66
N LYS A 107 -20.58 -10.28 -26.71
CA LYS A 107 -21.79 -9.55 -27.12
C LYS A 107 -21.80 -9.19 -28.62
N LEU A 108 -20.73 -9.52 -29.34
CA LEU A 108 -20.59 -9.40 -30.80
C LEU A 108 -20.95 -10.71 -31.49
#